data_AF-A0A5S9P594-F1
#
_entry.id   AF-A0A5S9P594-F1
#
_cell.length_a   1.000
_cell.length_b   1.000
_cell.length_c   1.000
_cell.angle_alpha   90.00
_cell.angle_beta   90.00
_cell.angle_gamma   90.00
#
_symmetry.space_group_name_H-M   'P 1'
#
loop_
_entity.id
_entity.type
_entity.pdbx_description
1 polymer ?
#
loop_
_entity_poly.entity_id
_entity_poly.type
_entity_poly.pdbx_seq_one_letter_code
_entity_poly.pdbx_strand_id
1 'polypeptide(L)'
;MTATQSGPAGTESGSGQQRRGFGVDVGGSGVKGGIVDLDTGSLIGERFKVLTPQPATPAAVAETIAEVVAHFDWQGPLGVTYPGVVTDGIVRTAANVDKGWIGADAREVVGGALGGRDVTVLNDADAAGLAEEKFGAGRDNTGVIVLLTFGTGIGSAVIHNGVLLPNTEFGHLEVGGKEAEHRAASSVKDRKEWSYERWTEEVTKVLVAIENAIWPDLFIAGGGISRKAHKWIPLLQNRTPVVAAALQNTAGIVGAAMAAETDVTATH
;
A
#
# COMPACT_ATOMS: atom_id res chain seq x y z
N MET A 1 61.26 18.10 -25.67
CA MET A 1 61.42 16.67 -25.41
C MET A 1 61.25 16.49 -23.90
N THR A 2 60.01 16.27 -23.45
CA THR A 2 59.45 14.96 -22.99
C THR A 2 59.99 14.56 -21.62
N ALA A 3 59.21 14.24 -20.58
CA ALA A 3 57.77 14.06 -20.41
C ALA A 3 57.45 14.14 -18.90
N THR A 4 56.38 14.84 -18.51
CA THR A 4 55.75 14.71 -17.19
C THR A 4 54.64 13.68 -17.31
N GLN A 5 54.79 12.53 -16.64
CA GLN A 5 53.73 11.52 -16.53
C GLN A 5 52.69 11.99 -15.51
N SER A 6 51.50 12.32 -16.01
CA SER A 6 50.27 12.39 -15.24
C SER A 6 49.81 10.97 -14.91
N GLY A 7 49.72 10.61 -13.63
CA GLY A 7 49.07 9.38 -13.19
C GLY A 7 47.57 9.42 -13.54
N PRO A 8 46.94 8.28 -13.85
CA PRO A 8 45.51 8.27 -14.15
C PRO A 8 44.73 8.56 -12.87
N ALA A 9 43.78 9.48 -13.04
CA ALA A 9 42.73 9.81 -12.10
C ALA A 9 41.89 8.56 -11.73
N GLY A 10 41.25 8.67 -10.57
CA GLY A 10 40.52 7.60 -9.90
C GLY A 10 39.63 6.77 -10.82
N THR A 11 39.67 5.46 -10.57
CA THR A 11 38.64 4.51 -10.97
C THR A 11 37.30 5.00 -10.44
N GLU A 12 36.46 5.50 -11.32
CA GLU A 12 35.05 5.74 -11.06
C GLU A 12 34.42 4.45 -10.54
N SER A 13 33.71 4.63 -9.43
CA SER A 13 32.86 3.67 -8.75
C SER A 13 31.99 2.88 -9.73
N GLY A 14 31.97 1.56 -9.57
CA GLY A 14 31.05 0.69 -10.31
C GLY A 14 29.61 1.19 -10.18
N SER A 15 29.01 1.52 -11.32
CA SER A 15 27.58 1.75 -11.43
C SER A 15 26.86 0.43 -11.18
N GLY A 16 26.57 0.13 -9.92
CA GLY A 16 25.58 -0.90 -9.60
C GLY A 16 24.30 -0.55 -10.36
N GLN A 17 23.80 -1.48 -11.16
CA GLN A 17 22.55 -1.28 -11.88
C GLN A 17 21.45 -1.01 -10.85
N GLN A 18 20.84 0.18 -10.91
CA GLN A 18 19.77 0.59 -10.00
C GLN A 18 18.70 -0.50 -9.92
N ARG A 19 18.36 -0.97 -8.72
CA ARG A 19 17.34 -2.01 -8.56
C ARG A 19 15.97 -1.42 -8.84
N ARG A 20 15.25 -2.02 -9.78
CA ARG A 20 13.97 -1.51 -10.26
C ARG A 20 12.89 -2.58 -10.12
N GLY A 21 11.73 -2.17 -9.63
CA GLY A 21 10.51 -2.95 -9.64
C GLY A 21 9.37 -2.16 -10.28
N PHE A 22 8.29 -2.84 -10.60
CA PHE A 22 7.06 -2.18 -11.05
C PHE A 22 5.91 -2.54 -10.13
N GLY A 23 5.23 -1.51 -9.66
CA GLY A 23 4.06 -1.67 -8.81
C GLY A 23 2.82 -1.17 -9.51
N VAL A 24 1.71 -1.88 -9.32
CA VAL A 24 0.38 -1.43 -9.70
C VAL A 24 -0.50 -1.34 -8.46
N ASP A 25 -1.10 -0.17 -8.25
CA ASP A 25 -2.05 0.11 -7.19
C ASP A 25 -3.49 0.11 -7.74
N VAL A 26 -4.27 -0.93 -7.42
CA VAL A 26 -5.67 -1.07 -7.85
C VAL A 26 -6.58 -0.40 -6.83
N GLY A 27 -6.93 0.87 -7.08
CA GLY A 27 -7.90 1.60 -6.27
C GLY A 27 -9.31 1.58 -6.85
N GLY A 28 -10.31 2.02 -6.09
CA GLY A 28 -11.72 2.07 -6.56
C GLY A 28 -12.00 3.11 -7.66
N SER A 29 -11.14 4.11 -7.87
CA SER A 29 -11.32 5.19 -8.86
C SER A 29 -10.19 5.29 -9.90
N GLY A 30 -9.26 4.35 -9.85
CA GLY A 30 -8.24 4.17 -10.87
C GLY A 30 -7.18 3.16 -10.48
N VAL A 31 -6.70 2.48 -11.50
CA VAL A 31 -5.52 1.60 -11.47
C VAL A 31 -4.31 2.44 -11.84
N LYS A 32 -3.30 2.46 -10.98
CA LYS A 32 -2.11 3.31 -11.15
C LYS A 32 -0.87 2.45 -11.18
N GLY A 33 0.06 2.71 -12.10
CA GLY A 33 1.33 1.99 -12.16
C GLY A 33 2.53 2.92 -12.26
N GLY A 34 3.70 2.41 -11.89
CA GLY A 34 4.95 3.13 -12.04
C GLY A 34 6.16 2.25 -11.75
N ILE A 35 7.29 2.64 -12.35
CA ILE A 35 8.60 2.06 -12.05
C ILE A 35 9.09 2.65 -10.73
N VAL A 36 9.60 1.80 -9.86
CA VAL A 36 10.09 2.15 -8.52
C VAL A 36 11.57 1.82 -8.43
N ASP A 37 12.35 2.76 -7.90
CA ASP A 37 13.70 2.48 -7.40
C ASP A 37 13.59 1.77 -6.05
N LEU A 38 13.98 0.50 -6.02
CA LEU A 38 13.83 -0.38 -4.85
C LEU A 38 14.88 -0.10 -3.75
N ASP A 39 15.87 0.75 -4.03
CA ASP A 39 16.85 1.21 -3.04
C ASP A 39 16.37 2.46 -2.30
N THR A 40 15.53 3.28 -2.93
CA THR A 40 15.08 4.57 -2.38
C THR A 40 13.57 4.67 -2.13
N GLY A 41 12.77 3.76 -2.69
CA GLY A 41 11.31 3.84 -2.67
C GLY A 41 10.73 4.95 -3.57
N SER A 42 11.56 5.58 -4.40
CA SER A 42 11.13 6.68 -5.26
C SER A 42 10.61 6.19 -6.61
N LEU A 43 9.62 6.90 -7.18
CA LEU A 43 9.19 6.64 -8.55
C LEU A 43 10.27 7.10 -9.55
N ILE A 44 10.51 6.28 -10.55
CA ILE A 44 11.32 6.61 -11.71
C ILE A 44 10.36 7.13 -12.79
N GLY A 45 10.26 8.46 -12.92
CA GLY A 45 9.33 9.12 -13.82
C GLY A 45 7.95 9.33 -13.21
N GLU A 46 6.98 9.66 -14.06
CA GLU A 46 5.58 9.84 -13.64
C GLU A 46 4.84 8.51 -13.59
N ARG A 47 3.89 8.40 -12.66
CA ARG A 47 2.95 7.27 -12.66
C ARG A 47 1.94 7.42 -13.80
N PHE A 48 1.48 6.29 -14.32
CA PHE A 48 0.37 6.24 -15.27
C PHE A 48 -0.91 5.81 -14.54
N LYS A 49 -2.07 6.33 -14.97
CA LYS A 49 -3.37 6.02 -14.37
C LYS A 49 -4.40 5.71 -15.45
N VAL A 50 -5.07 4.59 -15.31
CA VAL A 50 -6.30 4.25 -16.05
C VAL A 50 -7.47 4.25 -15.07
N LEU A 51 -8.68 4.57 -15.53
CA LEU A 51 -9.88 4.51 -14.69
C LEU A 51 -10.22 3.05 -14.35
N THR A 52 -10.62 2.81 -13.11
CA THR A 52 -11.08 1.48 -12.71
C THR A 52 -12.38 1.16 -13.46
N PRO A 53 -12.47 0.00 -14.13
CA PRO A 53 -13.65 -0.37 -14.89
C PRO A 53 -14.87 -0.51 -13.99
N GLN A 54 -16.05 -0.31 -14.58
CA GLN A 54 -17.35 -0.46 -13.90
C GLN A 54 -18.26 -1.33 -14.79
N PRO A 55 -18.58 -2.57 -14.39
CA PRO A 55 -18.18 -3.23 -13.14
C PRO A 55 -16.69 -3.61 -13.08
N ALA A 56 -16.12 -3.62 -11.87
CA ALA A 56 -14.72 -3.98 -11.61
C ALA A 56 -14.52 -5.52 -11.52
N THR A 57 -14.93 -6.24 -12.56
CA THR A 57 -14.81 -7.71 -12.64
C THR A 57 -13.33 -8.14 -12.75
N PRO A 58 -13.00 -9.40 -12.40
CA PRO A 58 -11.62 -9.89 -12.49
C PRO A 58 -10.98 -9.67 -13.87
N ALA A 59 -11.67 -10.04 -14.94
CA ALA A 59 -11.18 -9.87 -16.31
C ALA A 59 -10.98 -8.40 -16.69
N ALA A 60 -11.95 -7.52 -16.42
CA ALA A 60 -11.86 -6.11 -16.78
C ALA A 60 -10.73 -5.38 -16.04
N VAL A 61 -10.53 -5.70 -14.76
CA VAL A 61 -9.43 -5.15 -13.97
C VAL A 61 -8.09 -5.68 -14.46
N ALA A 62 -7.99 -6.97 -14.82
CA ALA A 62 -6.77 -7.56 -15.38
C ALA A 62 -6.37 -6.91 -16.71
N GLU A 63 -7.32 -6.63 -17.59
CA GLU A 63 -7.09 -5.87 -18.83
C GLU A 63 -6.58 -4.44 -18.54
N THR A 64 -7.16 -3.78 -17.54
CA THR A 64 -6.74 -2.44 -17.11
C THR A 64 -5.31 -2.46 -16.57
N ILE A 65 -4.94 -3.49 -15.80
CA ILE A 65 -3.56 -3.69 -15.32
C ILE A 65 -2.63 -3.92 -16.51
N ALA A 66 -3.03 -4.73 -17.50
CA ALA A 66 -2.25 -4.99 -18.70
C ALA A 66 -2.00 -3.70 -19.51
N GLU A 67 -2.99 -2.83 -19.65
CA GLU A 67 -2.83 -1.51 -20.28
C GLU A 67 -1.80 -0.66 -19.52
N VAL A 68 -1.87 -0.64 -18.18
CA VAL A 68 -0.93 0.11 -17.34
C VAL A 68 0.49 -0.42 -17.49
N VAL A 69 0.69 -1.74 -17.50
CA VAL A 69 2.01 -2.36 -17.66
C VAL A 69 2.56 -2.12 -19.08
N ALA A 70 1.72 -2.24 -20.11
CA ALA A 70 2.09 -2.01 -21.50
C ALA A 70 2.53 -0.56 -21.75
N HIS A 71 1.94 0.43 -21.06
CA HIS A 71 2.35 1.83 -21.16
C HIS A 71 3.84 2.06 -20.89
N PHE A 72 4.43 1.27 -19.98
CA PHE A 72 5.85 1.38 -19.61
C PHE A 72 6.76 0.38 -20.31
N ASP A 73 6.22 -0.49 -21.17
CA ASP A 73 6.95 -1.63 -21.77
C ASP A 73 7.72 -2.45 -20.72
N TRP A 74 7.11 -2.65 -19.54
CA TRP A 74 7.79 -3.26 -18.40
C TRP A 74 7.82 -4.79 -18.48
N GLN A 75 9.01 -5.39 -18.43
CA GLN A 75 9.19 -6.86 -18.50
C GLN A 75 9.78 -7.49 -17.21
N GLY A 76 10.12 -6.69 -16.20
CA GLY A 76 10.70 -7.16 -14.94
C GLY A 76 9.66 -7.66 -13.90
N PRO A 77 10.07 -7.84 -12.63
CA PRO A 77 9.18 -8.19 -11.53
C PRO A 77 8.01 -7.21 -11.40
N LEU A 78 6.81 -7.75 -11.17
CA LEU A 78 5.56 -6.99 -11.13
C LEU A 78 4.78 -7.34 -9.87
N GLY A 79 4.52 -6.35 -9.04
CA GLY A 79 3.60 -6.45 -7.92
C GLY A 79 2.31 -5.68 -8.18
N VAL A 80 1.20 -6.22 -7.72
CA VAL A 80 -0.14 -5.65 -7.90
C VAL A 80 -0.87 -5.66 -6.58
N THR A 81 -1.38 -4.49 -6.15
CA THR A 81 -2.26 -4.44 -4.99
C THR A 81 -3.67 -4.87 -5.35
N TYR A 82 -4.39 -5.41 -4.38
CA TYR A 82 -5.81 -5.72 -4.46
C TYR A 82 -6.53 -5.17 -3.21
N PRO A 83 -7.68 -4.50 -3.36
CA PRO A 83 -8.41 -3.89 -2.24
C PRO A 83 -9.26 -4.92 -1.48
N GLY A 84 -8.57 -5.86 -0.83
CA GLY A 84 -9.14 -6.92 0.00
C GLY A 84 -8.11 -7.99 0.36
N VAL A 85 -8.59 -9.08 0.96
CA VAL A 85 -7.74 -10.18 1.45
C VAL A 85 -7.35 -11.10 0.30
N VAL A 86 -6.05 -11.36 0.19
CA VAL A 86 -5.45 -12.34 -0.74
C VAL A 86 -4.56 -13.27 0.07
N THR A 87 -4.84 -14.57 0.01
CA THR A 87 -4.05 -15.62 0.68
C THR A 87 -3.66 -16.66 -0.35
N ASP A 88 -2.37 -16.96 -0.48
CA ASP A 88 -1.85 -17.91 -1.48
C ASP A 88 -2.35 -17.60 -2.90
N GLY A 89 -2.43 -16.31 -3.26
CA GLY A 89 -2.97 -15.81 -4.53
C GLY A 89 -4.50 -15.83 -4.65
N ILE A 90 -5.21 -16.51 -3.76
CA ILE A 90 -6.66 -16.62 -3.78
C ILE A 90 -7.29 -15.45 -3.05
N VAL A 91 -8.19 -14.76 -3.74
CA VAL A 91 -8.97 -13.68 -3.13
C VAL A 91 -10.02 -14.25 -2.18
N ARG A 92 -10.05 -13.71 -0.95
CA ARG A 92 -11.01 -14.11 0.09
C ARG A 92 -12.13 -13.10 0.31
N THR A 93 -11.85 -11.81 0.11
CA THR A 93 -12.83 -10.74 0.31
C THR A 93 -12.93 -9.82 -0.90
N ALA A 94 -14.13 -9.25 -1.09
CA ALA A 94 -14.44 -8.31 -2.17
C ALA A 94 -15.44 -7.29 -1.64
N ALA A 95 -15.01 -6.47 -0.67
CA ALA A 95 -15.90 -5.49 -0.02
C ALA A 95 -16.28 -4.35 -0.98
N ASN A 96 -15.30 -3.82 -1.71
CA ASN A 96 -15.42 -2.63 -2.56
C ASN A 96 -15.19 -2.91 -4.06
N VAL A 97 -15.18 -4.19 -4.46
CA VAL A 97 -15.02 -4.66 -5.85
C VAL A 97 -16.04 -5.76 -6.17
N ASP A 98 -16.07 -6.21 -7.42
CA ASP A 98 -17.04 -7.21 -7.89
C ASP A 98 -16.92 -8.54 -7.11
N LYS A 99 -18.06 -9.18 -6.80
CA LYS A 99 -18.07 -10.43 -6.02
C LYS A 99 -17.48 -11.63 -6.78
N GLY A 100 -17.36 -11.54 -8.11
CA GLY A 100 -16.68 -12.54 -8.94
C GLY A 100 -15.20 -12.72 -8.62
N TRP A 101 -14.60 -11.81 -7.84
CA TRP A 101 -13.27 -11.99 -7.30
C TRP A 101 -13.18 -13.07 -6.22
N ILE A 102 -14.23 -13.32 -5.43
CA ILE A 102 -14.15 -14.26 -4.31
C ILE A 102 -13.87 -15.67 -4.82
N GLY A 103 -12.74 -16.24 -4.40
CA GLY A 103 -12.28 -17.57 -4.81
C GLY A 103 -11.48 -17.61 -6.12
N ALA A 104 -11.32 -16.48 -6.82
CA ALA A 104 -10.44 -16.41 -7.98
C ALA A 104 -8.96 -16.38 -7.53
N ASP A 105 -8.08 -17.04 -8.29
CA ASP A 105 -6.63 -16.82 -8.17
C ASP A 105 -6.29 -15.52 -8.92
N ALA A 106 -5.98 -14.47 -8.15
CA ALA A 106 -5.67 -13.17 -8.71
C ALA A 106 -4.37 -13.18 -9.51
N ARG A 107 -3.41 -14.06 -9.18
CA ARG A 107 -2.16 -14.18 -9.93
C ARG A 107 -2.42 -14.80 -11.29
N GLU A 108 -3.23 -15.85 -11.37
CA GLU A 108 -3.59 -16.46 -12.64
C GLU A 108 -4.40 -15.50 -13.52
N VAL A 109 -5.37 -14.80 -12.95
CA VAL A 109 -6.21 -13.84 -13.67
C VAL A 109 -5.36 -12.70 -14.25
N VAL A 110 -4.53 -12.07 -13.43
CA VAL A 110 -3.70 -10.94 -13.85
C VAL A 110 -2.54 -11.39 -14.74
N GLY A 111 -1.84 -12.46 -14.35
CA GLY A 111 -0.76 -13.06 -15.13
C GLY A 111 -1.22 -13.54 -16.49
N GLY A 112 -2.42 -14.13 -16.59
CA GLY A 112 -3.04 -14.55 -17.84
C GLY A 112 -3.29 -13.40 -18.81
N ALA A 113 -3.80 -12.26 -18.34
CA ALA A 113 -3.96 -11.04 -19.14
C ALA A 113 -2.61 -10.44 -19.61
N LEU A 114 -1.53 -10.79 -18.91
CA LEU A 114 -0.15 -10.38 -19.20
C LEU A 114 0.64 -11.45 -19.96
N GLY A 115 -0.03 -12.41 -20.60
CA GLY A 115 0.63 -13.46 -21.40
C GLY A 115 1.25 -14.59 -20.59
N GLY A 116 0.73 -14.86 -19.39
CA GLY A 116 1.19 -15.92 -18.49
C GLY A 116 2.38 -15.51 -17.62
N ARG A 117 2.55 -14.20 -17.36
CA ARG A 117 3.64 -13.70 -16.51
C ARG A 117 3.38 -13.99 -15.03
N ASP A 118 4.45 -14.31 -14.31
CA ASP A 118 4.41 -14.37 -12.85
C ASP A 118 4.19 -12.97 -12.28
N VAL A 119 3.23 -12.86 -11.35
CA VAL A 119 2.87 -11.61 -10.68
C VAL A 119 2.69 -11.86 -9.19
N THR A 120 3.16 -10.92 -8.37
CA THR A 120 2.88 -10.93 -6.93
C THR A 120 1.64 -10.10 -6.68
N VAL A 121 0.65 -10.67 -5.98
CA VAL A 121 -0.58 -9.96 -5.60
C VAL A 121 -0.69 -9.91 -4.10
N LEU A 122 -0.92 -8.72 -3.56
CA LEU A 122 -1.07 -8.49 -2.12
C LEU A 122 -2.15 -7.46 -1.81
N ASN A 123 -2.56 -7.39 -0.54
CA ASN A 123 -3.49 -6.37 -0.08
C ASN A 123 -2.91 -4.94 -0.23
N ASP A 124 -3.75 -3.96 -0.55
CA ASP A 124 -3.34 -2.57 -0.75
C ASP A 124 -2.82 -1.87 0.50
N ALA A 125 -3.42 -2.13 1.65
CA ALA A 125 -2.94 -1.63 2.93
C ALA A 125 -1.63 -2.32 3.35
N ASP A 126 -1.50 -3.63 3.13
CA ASP A 126 -0.25 -4.37 3.35
C ASP A 126 0.90 -3.77 2.52
N ALA A 127 0.67 -3.52 1.24
CA ALA A 127 1.64 -2.85 0.37
C ALA A 127 2.01 -1.46 0.91
N ALA A 128 1.03 -0.64 1.27
CA ALA A 128 1.29 0.67 1.85
C ALA A 128 2.09 0.57 3.17
N GLY A 129 1.79 -0.43 4.00
CA GLY A 129 2.50 -0.75 5.24
C GLY A 129 3.97 -1.05 5.02
N LEU A 130 4.28 -1.96 4.08
CA LEU A 130 5.66 -2.29 3.70
C LEU A 130 6.43 -1.06 3.21
N ALA A 131 5.80 -0.22 2.39
CA ALA A 131 6.44 0.97 1.85
C ALA A 131 6.72 2.03 2.93
N GLU A 132 5.76 2.26 3.83
CA GLU A 132 5.91 3.21 4.93
C GLU A 132 6.88 2.73 6.01
N GLU A 133 6.92 1.42 6.28
CA GLU A 133 7.91 0.85 7.18
C GLU A 133 9.32 1.01 6.60
N LYS A 134 9.56 0.67 5.33
CA LYS A 134 10.93 0.71 4.81
C LYS A 134 11.43 2.12 4.47
N PHE A 135 10.58 2.96 3.87
CA PHE A 135 10.99 4.24 3.28
C PHE A 135 10.29 5.46 3.88
N GLY A 136 9.23 5.23 4.64
CA GLY A 136 8.33 6.29 5.10
C GLY A 136 8.42 6.57 6.58
N ALA A 137 7.25 6.80 7.18
CA ALA A 137 7.12 7.23 8.56
C ALA A 137 7.46 6.14 9.59
N GLY A 138 7.62 4.87 9.16
CA GLY A 138 7.93 3.73 10.02
C GLY A 138 9.42 3.37 10.09
N ARG A 139 10.27 3.90 9.21
CA ARG A 139 11.67 3.44 9.00
C ARG A 139 12.59 3.45 10.22
N ASP A 140 12.28 4.31 11.19
CA ASP A 140 13.09 4.50 12.40
C ASP A 140 12.45 3.76 13.61
N ASN A 141 11.48 2.88 13.37
CA ASN A 141 10.75 2.13 14.41
C ASN A 141 10.90 0.62 14.19
N THR A 142 11.23 -0.11 15.26
CA THR A 142 11.41 -1.57 15.24
C THR A 142 10.31 -2.33 15.98
N GLY A 143 9.43 -1.61 16.67
CA GLY A 143 8.31 -2.18 17.42
C GLY A 143 7.13 -2.58 16.54
N VAL A 144 5.94 -2.65 17.14
CA VAL A 144 4.69 -2.94 16.43
C VAL A 144 4.16 -1.66 15.80
N ILE A 145 4.27 -1.57 14.48
CA ILE A 145 3.74 -0.49 13.66
C ILE A 145 2.39 -0.91 13.10
N VAL A 146 1.39 -0.05 13.23
CA VAL A 146 0.07 -0.26 12.61
C VAL A 146 -0.19 0.86 11.62
N LEU A 147 -0.22 0.54 10.34
CA LEU A 147 -0.71 1.46 9.32
C LEU A 147 -2.21 1.31 9.19
N LEU A 148 -2.93 2.43 9.21
CA LEU A 148 -4.38 2.49 8.93
C LEU A 148 -4.64 3.46 7.78
N THR A 149 -5.29 3.00 6.72
CA THR A 149 -5.76 3.87 5.64
C THR A 149 -7.18 4.31 5.94
N PHE A 150 -7.46 5.61 5.85
CA PHE A 150 -8.82 6.15 6.02
C PHE A 150 -9.34 6.65 4.67
N GLY A 151 -10.31 5.95 4.10
CA GLY A 151 -10.86 6.21 2.77
C GLY A 151 -12.35 5.87 2.67
N THR A 152 -12.73 5.14 1.62
CA THR A 152 -14.08 4.57 1.49
C THR A 152 -14.37 3.65 2.68
N GLY A 153 -13.43 2.78 3.03
CA GLY A 153 -13.40 1.98 4.25
C GLY A 153 -12.16 2.29 5.10
N ILE A 154 -11.74 1.32 5.92
CA ILE A 154 -10.47 1.35 6.66
C ILE A 154 -9.64 0.13 6.28
N GLY A 155 -8.48 0.33 5.66
CA GLY A 155 -7.49 -0.72 5.46
C GLY A 155 -6.47 -0.72 6.58
N SER A 156 -5.83 -1.86 6.84
CA SER A 156 -4.80 -1.97 7.87
C SER A 156 -3.63 -2.85 7.45
N ALA A 157 -2.45 -2.51 7.96
CA ALA A 157 -1.28 -3.38 7.95
C ALA A 157 -0.61 -3.34 9.32
N VAL A 158 -0.17 -4.49 9.81
CA VAL A 158 0.61 -4.59 11.04
C VAL A 158 2.00 -5.09 10.68
N ILE A 159 3.03 -4.37 11.13
CA ILE A 159 4.43 -4.72 10.88
C ILE A 159 5.16 -4.76 12.22
N HIS A 160 5.97 -5.78 12.43
CA HIS A 160 6.78 -5.92 13.64
C HIS A 160 8.20 -6.33 13.26
N ASN A 161 9.20 -5.54 13.65
CA ASN A 161 10.60 -5.72 13.24
C ASN A 161 10.77 -5.87 11.71
N GLY A 162 10.07 -5.03 10.93
CA GLY A 162 10.09 -5.08 9.47
C GLY A 162 9.40 -6.28 8.84
N VAL A 163 8.77 -7.15 9.63
CA VAL A 163 8.01 -8.31 9.15
C VAL A 163 6.52 -7.97 9.16
N LEU A 164 5.89 -8.05 7.99
CA LEU A 164 4.46 -7.86 7.82
C LEU A 164 3.70 -9.04 8.42
N LEU A 165 2.66 -8.76 9.22
CA LEU A 165 1.57 -9.68 9.50
C LEU A 165 0.51 -9.46 8.41
N PRO A 166 0.41 -10.36 7.40
CA PRO A 166 -0.40 -10.09 6.22
C PRO A 166 -1.90 -10.13 6.53
N ASN A 167 -2.66 -9.42 5.70
CA ASN A 167 -4.12 -9.44 5.64
C ASN A 167 -4.82 -9.05 6.95
N THR A 168 -4.26 -8.09 7.69
CA THR A 168 -4.98 -7.53 8.84
C THR A 168 -6.17 -6.71 8.37
N GLU A 169 -7.35 -6.94 8.96
CA GLU A 169 -8.62 -6.33 8.56
C GLU A 169 -9.26 -5.55 9.72
N PHE A 170 -8.52 -4.59 10.30
CA PHE A 170 -8.98 -3.78 11.43
C PHE A 170 -10.17 -2.88 11.10
N GLY A 171 -10.44 -2.61 9.81
CA GLY A 171 -11.66 -1.94 9.39
C GLY A 171 -12.94 -2.71 9.73
N HIS A 172 -12.87 -4.04 9.80
CA HIS A 172 -14.00 -4.90 10.12
C HIS A 172 -14.09 -5.27 11.61
N LEU A 173 -13.21 -4.75 12.47
CA LEU A 173 -13.33 -4.92 13.91
C LEU A 173 -14.61 -4.27 14.44
N GLU A 174 -15.36 -4.99 15.26
CA GLU A 174 -16.50 -4.40 15.97
C GLU A 174 -16.01 -3.51 17.12
N VAL A 175 -16.29 -2.22 17.02
CA VAL A 175 -15.94 -1.21 18.03
C VAL A 175 -17.21 -0.55 18.53
N GLY A 176 -17.64 -0.95 19.74
CA GLY A 176 -18.86 -0.43 20.39
C GLY A 176 -20.12 -0.71 19.57
N GLY A 177 -20.33 -1.97 19.17
CA GLY A 177 -21.52 -2.42 18.44
C GLY A 177 -21.56 -2.04 16.97
N LYS A 178 -20.43 -1.67 16.38
CA LYS A 178 -20.34 -1.25 14.97
C LYS A 178 -18.96 -1.50 14.41
N GLU A 179 -18.87 -2.01 13.18
CA GLU A 179 -17.58 -2.12 12.48
C GLU A 179 -16.83 -0.77 12.42
N ALA A 180 -15.51 -0.84 12.60
CA ALA A 180 -14.63 0.31 12.66
C ALA A 180 -14.73 1.18 11.42
N GLU A 181 -14.80 0.61 10.21
CA GLU A 181 -14.90 1.37 8.98
C GLU A 181 -16.21 2.15 8.86
N HIS A 182 -17.34 1.53 9.22
CA HIS A 182 -18.64 2.18 9.20
C HIS A 182 -18.72 3.31 10.24
N ARG A 183 -17.84 3.29 11.25
CA ARG A 183 -17.72 4.30 12.31
C ARG A 183 -16.76 5.43 11.92
N ALA A 184 -15.55 5.09 11.47
CA ALA A 184 -14.41 6.00 11.44
C ALA A 184 -13.77 6.19 10.05
N ALA A 185 -14.23 5.53 8.98
CA ALA A 185 -13.71 5.80 7.64
C ALA A 185 -13.94 7.28 7.25
N SER A 186 -13.08 7.85 6.41
CA SER A 186 -13.22 9.26 6.00
C SER A 186 -14.51 9.50 5.20
N SER A 187 -14.98 8.50 4.46
CA SER A 187 -16.28 8.53 3.78
C SER A 187 -17.46 8.74 4.73
N VAL A 188 -17.36 8.28 5.98
CA VAL A 188 -18.39 8.48 7.01
C VAL A 188 -18.40 9.93 7.46
N LYS A 189 -17.22 10.53 7.66
CA LYS A 189 -17.09 11.96 7.97
C LYS A 189 -17.74 12.81 6.89
N ASP A 190 -17.45 12.51 5.62
CA ASP A 190 -17.94 13.30 4.50
C ASP A 190 -19.45 13.11 4.30
N ARG A 191 -19.95 11.86 4.33
CA ARG A 191 -21.38 11.56 4.22
C ARG A 191 -22.23 12.19 5.34
N LYS A 192 -21.67 12.30 6.56
CA LYS A 192 -22.35 12.90 7.71
C LYS A 192 -22.03 14.38 7.91
N GLU A 193 -21.23 14.97 7.02
CA GLU A 193 -20.81 16.37 7.07
C GLU A 193 -20.16 16.75 8.42
N TRP A 194 -19.43 15.82 9.02
CA TRP A 194 -18.79 16.05 10.32
C TRP A 194 -17.54 16.93 10.21
N SER A 195 -17.33 17.74 11.24
CA SER A 195 -16.06 18.42 11.48
C SER A 195 -14.97 17.39 11.81
N TYR A 196 -13.70 17.82 11.79
CA TYR A 196 -12.61 16.93 12.18
C TYR A 196 -12.70 16.55 13.65
N GLU A 197 -12.99 17.51 14.53
CA GLU A 197 -13.13 17.33 15.98
C GLU A 197 -14.15 16.24 16.30
N ARG A 198 -15.34 16.29 15.69
CA ARG A 198 -16.38 15.27 15.90
C ARG A 198 -15.97 13.90 15.37
N TRP A 199 -15.35 13.86 14.19
CA TRP A 199 -14.96 12.60 13.57
C TRP A 199 -13.77 11.93 14.28
N THR A 200 -12.83 12.71 14.81
CA THR A 200 -11.67 12.17 15.54
C THR A 200 -12.04 11.49 16.85
N GLU A 201 -13.18 11.81 17.44
CA GLU A 201 -13.74 11.01 18.55
C GLU A 201 -14.03 9.56 18.12
N GLU A 202 -14.52 9.37 16.90
CA GLU A 202 -14.82 8.04 16.35
C GLU A 202 -13.55 7.30 15.93
N VAL A 203 -12.58 8.01 15.34
CA VAL A 203 -11.24 7.47 15.06
C VAL A 203 -10.54 7.05 16.36
N THR A 204 -10.57 7.89 17.40
CA THR A 204 -9.96 7.59 18.70
C THR A 204 -10.52 6.32 19.31
N LYS A 205 -11.84 6.07 19.23
CA LYS A 205 -12.44 4.81 19.72
C LYS A 205 -11.85 3.58 19.01
N VAL A 206 -11.66 3.67 17.69
CA VAL A 206 -11.06 2.59 16.90
C VAL A 206 -9.60 2.38 17.28
N LEU A 207 -8.81 3.47 17.37
CA LEU A 207 -7.41 3.39 17.78
C LEU A 207 -7.28 2.77 19.17
N VAL A 208 -8.07 3.21 20.16
CA VAL A 208 -8.04 2.66 21.52
C VAL A 208 -8.42 1.18 21.55
N ALA A 209 -9.36 0.74 20.71
CA ALA A 209 -9.69 -0.69 20.61
C ALA A 209 -8.49 -1.51 20.12
N ILE A 210 -7.77 -1.02 19.10
CA ILE A 210 -6.55 -1.65 18.58
C ILE A 210 -5.43 -1.59 19.63
N GLU A 211 -5.25 -0.46 20.32
CA GLU A 211 -4.27 -0.28 21.40
C GLU A 211 -4.43 -1.28 22.53
N ASN A 212 -5.68 -1.56 22.90
CA ASN A 212 -5.99 -2.51 23.97
C ASN A 212 -5.75 -3.96 23.53
N ALA A 213 -5.80 -4.24 22.22
CA ALA A 213 -5.58 -5.57 21.68
C ALA A 213 -4.10 -5.90 21.51
N ILE A 214 -3.30 -4.98 20.95
CA ILE A 214 -1.95 -5.30 20.46
C ILE A 214 -0.84 -4.33 20.89
N TRP A 215 -1.14 -3.29 21.67
CA TRP A 215 -0.15 -2.35 22.22
C TRP A 215 0.90 -1.86 21.19
N PRO A 216 0.48 -1.18 20.12
CA PRO A 216 1.40 -0.73 19.09
C PRO A 216 2.33 0.36 19.60
N ASP A 217 3.51 0.48 18.98
CA ASP A 217 4.49 1.52 19.23
C ASP A 217 4.23 2.76 18.36
N LEU A 218 3.59 2.58 17.21
CA LEU A 218 3.29 3.66 16.27
C LEU A 218 2.05 3.35 15.43
N PHE A 219 1.17 4.35 15.29
CA PHE A 219 0.19 4.37 14.21
C PHE A 219 0.66 5.25 13.05
N ILE A 220 0.54 4.74 11.83
CA ILE A 220 0.74 5.51 10.60
C ILE A 220 -0.63 5.71 9.94
N ALA A 221 -1.08 6.95 9.87
CA ALA A 221 -2.34 7.32 9.24
C ALA A 221 -2.16 7.58 7.73
N GLY A 222 -2.63 6.64 6.92
CA GLY A 222 -2.63 6.68 5.46
C GLY A 222 -3.99 7.08 4.85
N GLY A 223 -4.14 6.80 3.56
CA GLY A 223 -5.33 7.17 2.78
C GLY A 223 -5.37 8.66 2.40
N GLY A 224 -6.36 9.06 1.60
CA GLY A 224 -6.41 10.42 1.04
C GLY A 224 -6.52 11.54 2.09
N ILE A 225 -7.15 11.26 3.24
CA ILE A 225 -7.34 12.21 4.34
C ILE A 225 -6.04 12.52 5.11
N SER A 226 -5.00 11.68 4.98
CA SER A 226 -3.67 11.90 5.57
C SER A 226 -3.01 13.19 5.09
N ARG A 227 -3.33 13.66 3.87
CA ARG A 227 -2.89 14.96 3.33
C ARG A 227 -3.33 16.15 4.19
N LYS A 228 -4.39 15.97 4.98
CA LYS A 228 -4.92 16.97 5.91
C LYS A 228 -4.64 16.58 7.37
N ALA A 229 -3.65 15.72 7.63
CA ALA A 229 -3.25 15.25 8.96
C ALA A 229 -3.12 16.34 10.01
N HIS A 230 -2.53 17.49 9.65
CA HIS A 230 -2.39 18.65 10.52
C HIS A 230 -3.72 19.18 11.09
N LYS A 231 -4.86 18.85 10.47
CA LYS A 231 -6.20 19.25 10.94
C LYS A 231 -6.83 18.28 11.93
N TRP A 232 -6.34 17.05 12.05
CA TRP A 232 -7.06 15.99 12.77
C TRP A 232 -6.20 15.09 13.63
N ILE A 233 -4.95 14.80 13.24
CA ILE A 233 -4.04 14.01 14.09
C ILE A 233 -3.84 14.68 15.47
N PRO A 234 -3.65 16.01 15.59
CA PRO A 234 -3.52 16.67 16.90
C PRO A 234 -4.76 16.60 17.78
N LEU A 235 -5.92 16.19 17.24
CA LEU A 235 -7.19 16.08 17.97
C LEU A 235 -7.41 14.68 18.55
N LEU A 236 -6.58 13.70 18.18
CA LEU A 236 -6.68 12.33 18.67
C LEU A 236 -6.27 12.26 20.14
N GLN A 237 -6.93 11.39 20.90
CA GLN A 237 -6.72 11.24 22.35
C GLN A 237 -6.26 9.83 22.74
N ASN A 238 -5.84 9.02 21.77
CA ASN A 238 -5.30 7.69 22.00
C ASN A 238 -3.89 7.76 22.62
N ARG A 239 -3.39 6.66 23.18
CA ARG A 239 -2.11 6.61 23.90
C ARG A 239 -0.90 6.65 22.97
N THR A 240 -0.98 5.88 21.89
CA THR A 240 0.10 5.57 20.97
C THR A 240 0.33 6.76 20.04
N PRO A 241 1.59 7.15 19.75
CA PRO A 241 1.88 8.17 18.77
C PRO A 241 1.22 7.87 17.41
N VAL A 242 0.67 8.91 16.77
CA VAL A 242 0.09 8.83 15.44
C VAL A 242 0.81 9.81 14.52
N VAL A 243 1.31 9.34 13.39
CA VAL A 243 1.97 10.14 12.36
C VAL A 243 1.26 9.99 11.03
N ALA A 244 1.40 10.96 10.13
CA ALA A 244 0.89 10.84 8.77
C ALA A 244 1.82 9.96 7.91
N ALA A 245 1.25 9.16 7.03
CA ALA A 245 2.00 8.44 6.00
C ALA A 245 2.83 9.41 5.14
N ALA A 246 4.10 9.10 4.90
CA ALA A 246 5.05 9.95 4.19
C ALA A 246 4.93 9.82 2.66
N LEU A 247 4.71 8.60 2.14
CA LEU A 247 4.62 8.27 0.71
C LEU A 247 3.22 8.56 0.15
N GLN A 248 2.21 8.73 1.00
CA GLN A 248 0.85 9.12 0.60
C GLN A 248 0.28 8.23 -0.53
N ASN A 249 0.10 8.80 -1.74
CA ASN A 249 -0.55 8.13 -2.86
C ASN A 249 0.40 7.25 -3.70
N THR A 250 1.67 7.16 -3.34
CA THR A 250 2.63 6.24 -3.98
C THR A 250 2.90 5.00 -3.14
N ALA A 251 2.48 4.96 -1.87
CA ALA A 251 2.76 3.86 -0.94
C ALA A 251 2.33 2.49 -1.51
N GLY A 252 1.12 2.39 -2.09
CA GLY A 252 0.65 1.14 -2.71
C GLY A 252 1.51 0.69 -3.90
N ILE A 253 1.94 1.62 -4.77
CA ILE A 253 2.83 1.31 -5.91
C ILE A 253 4.20 0.84 -5.41
N VAL A 254 4.79 1.57 -4.45
CA VAL A 254 6.11 1.25 -3.91
C VAL A 254 6.10 -0.11 -3.19
N GLY A 255 5.11 -0.35 -2.34
CA GLY A 255 4.96 -1.60 -1.62
C GLY A 255 4.72 -2.80 -2.52
N ALA A 256 3.90 -2.63 -3.56
CA ALA A 256 3.70 -3.68 -4.55
C ALA A 256 5.01 -4.02 -5.28
N ALA A 257 5.76 -3.01 -5.73
CA ALA A 257 7.06 -3.23 -6.37
C ALA A 257 8.06 -3.95 -5.44
N MET A 258 8.06 -3.61 -4.14
CA MET A 258 8.89 -4.29 -3.13
C MET A 258 8.51 -5.76 -2.94
N ALA A 259 7.20 -6.05 -2.88
CA ALA A 259 6.69 -7.41 -2.69
C ALA A 259 7.03 -8.34 -3.87
N ALA A 260 7.24 -7.79 -5.06
CA ALA A 260 7.66 -8.56 -6.22
C ALA A 260 9.15 -8.96 -6.22
N GLU A 261 10.00 -8.28 -5.45
CA GLU A 261 11.44 -8.62 -5.32
C GLU A 261 11.67 -9.70 -4.26
N THR A 262 10.94 -9.62 -3.16
CA THR A 262 10.95 -10.58 -2.05
C THR A 262 9.51 -10.99 -1.84
N ASP A 263 9.15 -12.22 -2.23
CA ASP A 263 7.76 -12.70 -2.11
C ASP A 263 7.36 -12.79 -0.62
N VAL A 264 6.79 -11.70 -0.12
CA VAL A 264 6.29 -11.55 1.25
C VAL A 264 4.94 -12.26 1.46
N THR A 265 4.37 -12.84 0.40
CA THR A 265 3.09 -13.55 0.44
C THR A 265 3.26 -15.06 0.57
N ALA A 266 4.47 -15.58 0.34
CA ALA A 266 4.77 -16.99 0.48
C ALA A 266 4.73 -17.43 1.95
N THR A 267 3.87 -18.39 2.27
CA THR A 267 3.96 -19.16 3.51
C THR A 267 5.05 -20.22 3.35
N HIS A 268 6.12 -20.12 4.14
CA HIS A 268 7.17 -21.16 4.24
C HIS A 268 6.78 -22.28 5.20
#